data_AF-A0A951C3A7-F1
#
_entry.id   AF-A0A951C3A7-F1
#
_cell.length_a   1.000
_cell.length_b   1.000
_cell.length_c   1.000
_cell.angle_alpha   90.00
_cell.angle_beta   90.00
_cell.angle_gamma   90.00
#
_symmetry.space_group_name_H-M   'P 1'
#
loop_
_entity.id
_entity.type
_entity.pdbx_description
1 polymer ?
#
loop_
_entity_poly.entity_id
_entity_poly.type
_entity_poly.pdbx_seq_one_letter_code
_entity_poly.pdbx_strand_id
1 'polypeptide(L)'
;MARQSRVRVFTPFLCPIAALCLAGAGVCAEEPTAAQLFAQGRRAEKAGHMAEAYLLYTQAAAKDPKNQDYWLRSQAVRPQASLETAPNTLPTPDHPEGLLPAPLHFESITARDLADARKPLPPTELKAQPGTKDFQLRDNARQLFETVAKAFGLDCVFDA
;
A
#
# COMPACT_ATOMS: atom_id res chain seq x y z
N MET A 1 -11.13 -77.58 -8.09
CA MET A 1 -12.53 -77.17 -8.26
C MET A 1 -13.20 -77.05 -6.89
N ALA A 2 -13.69 -75.84 -6.59
CA ALA A 2 -14.73 -75.45 -5.63
C ALA A 2 -14.79 -76.07 -4.22
N ARG A 3 -14.51 -75.23 -3.20
CA ARG A 3 -15.53 -74.89 -2.18
C ARG A 3 -15.13 -73.65 -1.38
N GLN A 4 -15.66 -72.51 -1.80
CA GLN A 4 -15.87 -71.35 -0.91
C GLN A 4 -16.90 -71.74 0.15
N SER A 5 -16.68 -71.39 1.41
CA SER A 5 -17.76 -71.21 2.39
C SER A 5 -17.31 -70.35 3.58
N ARG A 6 -17.56 -69.05 3.44
CA ARG A 6 -18.08 -68.10 4.44
C ARG A 6 -17.72 -68.39 5.91
N VAL A 7 -16.66 -67.74 6.40
CA VAL A 7 -16.45 -67.58 7.85
C VAL A 7 -17.44 -66.51 8.34
N ARG A 8 -18.32 -66.93 9.24
CA ARG A 8 -19.32 -66.10 9.92
C ARG A 8 -18.58 -65.11 10.84
N VAL A 9 -18.66 -63.82 10.54
CA VAL A 9 -18.19 -62.76 11.44
C VAL A 9 -19.15 -62.72 12.62
N PHE A 10 -18.69 -63.27 13.74
CA PHE A 10 -19.38 -63.24 15.02
C PHE A 10 -19.02 -61.92 15.69
N THR A 11 -19.96 -60.97 15.68
CA THR A 11 -19.87 -59.70 16.40
C THR A 11 -20.32 -59.89 17.85
N PRO A 12 -19.46 -59.65 18.85
CA PRO A 12 -19.89 -59.12 20.13
C PRO A 12 -19.48 -57.64 20.20
N PHE A 13 -20.45 -56.72 20.15
CA PHE A 13 -21.01 -56.08 21.33
C PHE A 13 -19.98 -55.41 22.25
N LEU A 14 -20.05 -54.08 22.25
CA LEU A 14 -19.79 -53.19 23.37
C LEU A 14 -18.33 -52.99 23.82
N CYS A 15 -17.68 -52.00 23.20
CA CYS A 15 -16.77 -51.10 23.92
C CYS A 15 -16.81 -49.73 23.22
N PRO A 16 -17.70 -48.80 23.61
CA PRO A 16 -17.52 -47.41 23.23
C PRO A 16 -16.36 -46.86 24.09
N ILE A 17 -15.58 -45.92 23.57
CA ILE A 17 -14.38 -45.32 24.21
C ILE A 17 -13.08 -46.08 23.87
N ALA A 18 -12.57 -45.90 22.64
CA ALA A 18 -11.14 -45.81 22.29
C ALA A 18 -10.89 -45.99 20.78
N ALA A 19 -11.46 -45.14 19.91
CA ALA A 19 -11.05 -45.08 18.50
C ALA A 19 -11.59 -43.83 17.78
N LEU A 20 -11.37 -42.63 18.34
CA LEU A 20 -11.51 -41.39 17.57
C LEU A 20 -10.23 -40.56 17.65
N CYS A 21 -9.11 -41.23 17.36
CA CYS A 21 -7.88 -40.60 16.94
C CYS A 21 -7.56 -41.16 15.55
N LEU A 22 -7.19 -40.29 14.61
CA LEU A 22 -6.84 -40.56 13.20
C LEU A 22 -8.00 -40.47 12.18
N ALA A 23 -8.56 -39.27 12.05
CA ALA A 23 -8.97 -38.75 10.74
C ALA A 23 -8.68 -37.24 10.63
N GLY A 24 -7.57 -36.79 11.23
CA GLY A 24 -6.98 -35.50 10.93
C GLY A 24 -5.93 -35.70 9.85
N ALA A 25 -6.36 -35.93 8.60
CA ALA A 25 -5.48 -35.76 7.46
C ALA A 25 -5.15 -34.27 7.39
N GLY A 26 -4.12 -33.85 8.13
CA GLY A 26 -3.48 -32.56 7.95
C GLY A 26 -3.09 -32.48 6.49
N VAL A 27 -3.79 -31.65 5.73
CA VAL A 27 -3.30 -31.22 4.43
C VAL A 27 -2.01 -30.47 4.74
N CYS A 28 -0.88 -31.13 4.56
CA CYS A 28 0.40 -30.47 4.44
C CYS A 28 0.29 -29.59 3.20
N ALA A 29 -0.22 -28.37 3.36
CA ALA A 29 -0.09 -27.32 2.36
C ALA A 29 1.41 -27.00 2.32
N GLU A 30 2.14 -27.69 1.45
CA GLU A 30 3.50 -27.33 1.12
C GLU A 30 3.44 -25.92 0.56
N GLU A 31 3.90 -24.95 1.35
CA GLU A 31 3.85 -23.56 0.92
C GLU A 31 4.69 -23.38 -0.34
N PRO A 32 4.15 -22.74 -1.38
CA PRO A 32 4.88 -22.55 -2.62
C PRO A 32 6.17 -21.76 -2.36
N THR A 33 7.26 -22.25 -2.96
CA THR A 33 8.57 -21.61 -2.83
C THR A 33 8.59 -20.25 -3.53
N ALA A 34 9.52 -19.37 -3.16
CA ALA A 34 9.65 -18.05 -3.77
C ALA A 34 9.78 -18.12 -5.31
N ALA A 35 10.54 -19.10 -5.81
CA ALA A 35 10.71 -19.32 -7.25
C ALA A 35 9.42 -19.79 -7.94
N GLN A 36 8.61 -20.62 -7.28
CA GLN A 36 7.31 -21.04 -7.81
C GLN A 36 6.32 -19.88 -7.86
N LEU A 37 6.26 -19.06 -6.81
CA LEU A 37 5.44 -17.84 -6.78
C LEU A 37 5.84 -16.86 -7.89
N PHE A 38 7.15 -16.66 -8.08
CA PHE A 38 7.65 -15.82 -9.16
C PHE A 38 7.28 -16.39 -10.54
N ALA A 39 7.40 -17.71 -10.72
CA ALA A 39 7.01 -18.36 -11.97
C ALA A 39 5.50 -18.26 -12.24
N GLN A 40 4.67 -18.35 -11.21
CA GLN A 40 3.22 -18.13 -11.31
C GLN A 40 2.92 -16.68 -11.66
N GLY A 41 3.58 -15.71 -11.00
CA GLY A 41 3.47 -14.28 -11.32
C GLY A 41 3.80 -13.98 -12.78
N ARG A 42 4.85 -14.60 -13.34
CA ARG A 42 5.18 -14.48 -14.77
C ARG A 42 4.10 -15.01 -15.71
N ARG A 43 3.33 -16.02 -15.29
CA ARG A 43 2.21 -16.55 -16.08
C ARG A 43 1.02 -15.60 -16.01
N ALA A 44 0.70 -15.09 -14.83
CA ALA A 44 -0.36 -14.10 -14.64
C ALA A 44 -0.08 -12.81 -15.43
N GLU A 45 1.16 -12.30 -15.39
CA GLU A 45 1.59 -11.12 -16.17
C GLU A 45 1.41 -11.36 -17.68
N LYS A 46 1.81 -12.53 -18.18
CA LYS A 46 1.60 -12.90 -19.60
C LYS A 46 0.13 -13.08 -19.97
N ALA A 47 -0.71 -13.49 -19.02
CA ALA A 47 -2.14 -13.64 -19.20
C ALA A 47 -2.89 -12.30 -19.12
N GLY A 48 -2.22 -11.21 -18.74
CA GLY A 48 -2.84 -9.89 -18.57
C GLY A 48 -3.41 -9.64 -17.18
N HIS A 49 -3.28 -10.58 -16.24
CA HIS A 49 -3.72 -10.45 -14.85
C HIS A 49 -2.63 -9.77 -14.02
N MET A 50 -2.51 -8.46 -14.19
CA MET A 50 -1.47 -7.64 -13.57
C MET A 50 -1.63 -7.56 -12.06
N ALA A 51 -2.87 -7.51 -11.58
CA ALA A 51 -3.21 -7.52 -10.14
C ALA A 51 -2.73 -8.80 -9.45
N GLU A 52 -3.03 -9.96 -10.05
CA GLU A 52 -2.58 -11.26 -9.55
C GLU A 52 -1.05 -11.39 -9.62
N ALA A 53 -0.44 -10.96 -10.72
CA ALA A 53 1.01 -10.96 -10.89
C ALA A 53 1.72 -10.13 -9.80
N TYR A 54 1.18 -8.96 -9.46
CA TYR A 54 1.71 -8.11 -8.39
C TYR A 54 1.68 -8.82 -7.03
N LEU A 55 0.57 -9.46 -6.68
CA LEU A 55 0.45 -10.21 -5.41
C LEU A 55 1.45 -11.37 -5.36
N LEU A 56 1.59 -12.13 -6.45
CA LEU A 56 2.53 -13.25 -6.52
C LEU A 56 4.00 -12.80 -6.43
N TYR A 57 4.36 -11.69 -7.07
CA TYR A 57 5.72 -11.14 -6.98
C TYR A 57 6.05 -10.56 -5.61
N THR A 58 5.11 -9.86 -4.97
CA THR A 58 5.32 -9.35 -3.61
C THR A 58 5.46 -10.49 -2.60
N GLN A 59 4.68 -11.57 -2.76
CA GLN A 59 4.82 -12.77 -1.93
C GLN A 59 6.16 -13.49 -2.17
N ALA A 60 6.63 -13.57 -3.41
CA ALA A 60 7.95 -14.11 -3.74
C ALA A 60 9.08 -13.28 -3.10
N ALA A 61 9.00 -11.95 -3.18
CA ALA A 61 9.97 -11.04 -2.56
C ALA A 61 9.97 -11.11 -1.02
N ALA A 62 8.81 -11.35 -0.41
CA ALA A 62 8.71 -11.55 1.03
C ALA A 62 9.36 -12.88 1.48
N LYS A 63 9.26 -13.94 0.67
CA LYS A 63 9.89 -15.24 0.97
C LYS A 63 11.40 -15.25 0.71
N ASP A 64 11.89 -14.51 -0.28
CA ASP A 64 13.32 -14.35 -0.57
C ASP A 64 13.72 -12.88 -0.71
N PRO A 65 14.00 -12.18 0.40
CA PRO A 65 14.36 -10.76 0.38
C PRO A 65 15.76 -10.49 -0.19
N LYS A 66 16.59 -11.52 -0.38
CA LYS A 66 17.94 -11.37 -0.97
C LYS A 66 17.87 -11.26 -2.49
N ASN A 67 16.81 -11.79 -3.10
CA ASN A 67 16.60 -11.73 -4.53
C ASN A 67 15.90 -10.42 -4.93
N GLN A 68 16.70 -9.43 -5.31
CA GLN A 68 16.21 -8.10 -5.68
C GLN A 68 15.31 -8.11 -6.93
N ASP A 69 15.47 -9.09 -7.83
CA ASP A 69 14.68 -9.17 -9.06
C ASP A 69 13.18 -9.32 -8.78
N TYR A 70 12.82 -10.04 -7.71
CA TYR A 70 11.42 -10.26 -7.32
C TYR A 70 10.77 -8.95 -6.89
N TRP A 71 11.48 -8.18 -6.06
CA TRP A 71 11.01 -6.87 -5.62
C TRP A 71 10.93 -5.88 -6.79
N LEU A 72 11.96 -5.81 -7.64
CA LEU A 72 11.97 -4.94 -8.82
C LEU A 72 10.80 -5.25 -9.77
N ARG A 73 10.49 -6.53 -10.00
CA ARG A 73 9.35 -6.94 -10.82
C ARG A 73 8.00 -6.53 -10.21
N SER A 74 7.84 -6.68 -8.89
CA SER A 74 6.63 -6.21 -8.21
C SER A 74 6.41 -4.71 -8.42
N GLN A 75 7.47 -3.90 -8.35
CA GLN A 75 7.37 -2.46 -8.58
C GLN A 75 7.03 -2.12 -10.03
N ALA A 76 7.58 -2.86 -10.99
CA ALA A 76 7.30 -2.66 -12.41
C ALA A 76 5.82 -2.90 -12.77
N VAL A 77 5.19 -3.92 -12.18
CA VAL A 77 3.80 -4.30 -12.49
C VAL A 77 2.77 -3.50 -11.68
N ARG A 78 3.17 -2.92 -10.53
CA ARG A 78 2.30 -2.19 -9.61
C ARG A 78 1.38 -1.13 -10.26
N PRO A 79 1.84 -0.28 -11.21
CA PRO A 79 0.97 0.70 -11.83
C PRO A 79 -0.15 0.04 -12.65
N GLN A 80 0.18 -1.03 -13.41
CA GLN A 80 -0.81 -1.74 -14.21
C GLN A 80 -1.80 -2.51 -13.34
N ALA A 81 -1.31 -3.14 -12.26
CA ALA A 81 -2.15 -3.78 -11.25
C ALA A 81 -3.15 -2.79 -10.63
N SER A 82 -2.69 -1.58 -10.31
CA SER A 82 -3.54 -0.53 -9.73
C SER A 82 -4.66 -0.10 -10.66
N LEU A 83 -4.40 -0.04 -11.98
CA LEU A 83 -5.41 0.28 -12.98
C LEU A 83 -6.43 -0.85 -13.16
N GLU A 84 -6.00 -2.11 -13.07
CA GLU A 84 -6.90 -3.27 -13.15
C GLU A 84 -7.82 -3.37 -11.94
N THR A 85 -7.32 -3.05 -10.74
CA THR A 85 -8.09 -3.09 -9.49
C THR A 85 -8.77 -1.77 -9.14
N ALA A 86 -8.56 -0.71 -9.93
CA ALA A 86 -9.13 0.60 -9.64
C ALA A 86 -10.66 0.46 -9.56
N PRO A 87 -11.28 0.72 -8.39
CA PRO A 87 -12.72 0.69 -8.31
C PRO A 87 -13.27 1.76 -9.25
N ASN A 88 -14.20 1.39 -10.13
CA ASN A 88 -14.86 2.30 -11.06
C ASN A 88 -15.77 3.33 -10.34
N THR A 89 -15.83 3.29 -9.01
CA THR A 89 -16.51 4.25 -8.17
C THR A 89 -15.49 5.20 -7.58
N LEU A 90 -15.45 6.43 -8.11
CA LEU A 90 -15.08 7.58 -7.30
C LEU A 90 -15.97 7.55 -6.05
N PRO A 91 -15.42 7.69 -4.83
CA PRO A 91 -16.26 7.82 -3.65
C PRO A 91 -17.09 9.09 -3.79
N THR A 92 -18.38 8.93 -4.09
CA THR A 92 -19.36 9.97 -3.76
C THR A 92 -19.31 10.11 -2.24
N PRO A 93 -18.97 11.28 -1.70
CA PRO A 93 -19.00 11.45 -0.25
C PRO A 93 -20.43 11.22 0.22
N ASP A 94 -20.64 10.19 1.05
CA ASP A 94 -21.89 9.98 1.78
C ASP A 94 -22.08 11.14 2.75
N HIS A 95 -22.65 12.25 2.28
CA HIS A 95 -23.18 13.28 3.14
C HIS A 95 -24.51 12.77 3.69
N PRO A 96 -24.71 12.73 5.02
CA PRO A 96 -26.04 12.48 5.55
C PRO A 96 -26.97 13.56 5.00
N GLU A 97 -28.11 13.15 4.43
CA GLU A 97 -29.21 14.03 4.04
C GLU A 97 -29.78 14.72 5.30
N GLY A 98 -29.06 15.71 5.80
CA GLY A 98 -29.43 16.56 6.91
C GLY A 98 -29.26 17.99 6.44
N LEU A 99 -30.38 18.63 6.08
CA LEU A 99 -30.49 20.05 5.76
C LEU A 99 -29.31 20.58 4.93
N LEU A 100 -29.41 20.45 3.60
CA LEU A 100 -28.56 21.18 2.67
C LEU A 100 -28.45 22.64 3.18
N PRO A 101 -27.27 23.10 3.61
CA PRO A 101 -27.05 24.52 3.77
C PRO A 101 -27.41 25.15 2.43
N ALA A 102 -28.06 26.33 2.45
CA ALA A 102 -28.39 27.07 1.23
C ALA A 102 -27.22 26.98 0.24
N PRO A 103 -27.49 26.70 -1.04
CA PRO A 103 -26.44 26.41 -2.02
C PRO A 103 -25.37 27.49 -1.90
N LEU A 104 -24.17 27.08 -1.50
CA LEU A 104 -23.03 27.98 -1.53
C LEU A 104 -22.92 28.44 -2.97
N HIS A 105 -23.25 29.72 -3.19
CA HIS A 105 -23.09 30.37 -4.48
C HIS A 105 -21.59 30.51 -4.71
N PHE A 106 -20.97 29.45 -5.21
CA PHE A 106 -19.66 29.55 -5.82
C PHE A 106 -19.84 30.31 -7.13
N GLU A 107 -19.21 31.47 -7.24
CA GLU A 107 -19.10 32.15 -8.52
C GLU A 107 -18.40 31.20 -9.50
N SER A 108 -18.97 31.02 -10.69
CA SER A 108 -18.38 30.17 -11.70
C SER A 108 -17.09 30.80 -12.22
N ILE A 109 -16.07 29.98 -12.43
CA ILE A 109 -14.77 30.42 -12.97
C ILE A 109 -15.02 31.12 -14.31
N THR A 110 -14.70 32.40 -14.37
CA THR A 110 -14.89 33.24 -15.55
C THR A 110 -13.72 33.08 -16.52
N ALA A 111 -13.92 33.49 -17.78
CA ALA A 111 -12.81 33.58 -18.75
C ALA A 111 -11.70 34.54 -18.28
N ARG A 112 -12.06 35.51 -17.43
CA ARG A 112 -11.12 36.44 -16.82
C ARG A 112 -10.22 35.75 -15.80
N ASP A 113 -10.78 34.88 -14.96
CA ASP A 113 -10.04 34.11 -13.96
C ASP A 113 -9.02 33.18 -14.63
N LEU A 114 -9.40 32.53 -15.73
CA LEU A 114 -8.49 31.71 -16.52
C LEU A 114 -7.36 32.53 -17.16
N ALA A 115 -7.64 33.76 -17.58
CA ALA A 115 -6.64 34.65 -18.15
C ALA A 115 -5.67 35.19 -17.09
N ASP A 116 -6.16 35.45 -15.87
CA ASP A 116 -5.33 35.90 -14.75
C ASP A 116 -4.50 34.76 -14.15
N ALA A 117 -5.02 33.52 -14.08
CA ALA A 117 -4.29 32.33 -13.65
C ALA A 117 -3.09 31.98 -14.56
N ARG A 118 -3.13 32.38 -15.83
CA ARG A 118 -2.01 32.19 -16.78
C ARG A 118 -0.88 33.21 -16.60
N LYS A 119 -1.08 34.24 -15.80
CA LYS A 119 -0.05 35.25 -15.52
C LYS A 119 0.78 34.76 -14.33
N PRO A 120 2.10 34.58 -14.48
CA PRO A 120 2.93 34.26 -13.34
C PRO A 120 2.87 35.41 -12.33
N LEU A 121 2.76 35.07 -11.06
CA LEU A 121 2.94 36.04 -10.00
C LEU A 121 4.39 36.56 -10.07
N PRO A 122 4.63 37.86 -9.75
CA PRO A 122 5.98 38.35 -9.61
C PRO A 122 6.73 37.52 -8.56
N PRO A 123 8.06 37.38 -8.68
CA PRO A 123 8.87 36.75 -7.65
C PRO A 123 8.56 37.38 -6.28
N THR A 124 8.36 36.53 -5.27
CA THR A 124 8.18 37.03 -3.91
C THR A 124 9.51 37.59 -3.42
N GLU A 125 9.54 38.88 -3.10
CA GLU A 125 10.72 39.53 -2.54
C GLU A 125 10.66 39.54 -1.01
N LEU A 126 11.80 39.24 -0.38
CA LEU A 126 11.94 39.36 1.06
C LEU A 126 12.02 40.84 1.46
N LYS A 127 11.01 41.33 2.18
CA LYS A 127 11.02 42.69 2.77
C LYS A 127 11.82 42.70 4.08
N ALA A 128 13.12 42.43 4.00
CA ALA A 128 14.00 42.48 5.15
C ALA A 128 14.29 43.93 5.58
N GLN A 129 14.48 44.14 6.88
CA GLN A 129 14.96 45.43 7.39
C GLN A 129 16.44 45.60 7.02
N PRO A 130 16.84 46.72 6.39
CA PRO A 130 18.24 46.98 6.08
C PRO A 130 19.02 47.24 7.38
N GLY A 131 20.22 46.68 7.49
CA GLY A 131 21.10 46.91 8.64
C GLY A 131 22.04 45.75 8.91
N THR A 132 22.92 45.96 9.89
CA THR A 132 23.80 44.92 10.43
C THR A 132 23.27 44.50 11.79
N LYS A 133 23.27 43.19 12.08
CA LYS A 133 22.90 42.63 13.38
C LYS A 133 24.06 41.83 13.93
N ASP A 134 24.35 42.02 15.22
CA ASP A 134 25.38 41.27 15.93
C ASP A 134 24.76 40.06 16.64
N PHE A 135 25.43 38.91 16.55
CA PHE A 135 24.97 37.66 17.15
C PHE A 135 26.05 37.06 18.05
N GLN A 136 25.64 36.49 19.17
CA GLN A 136 26.54 35.77 20.08
C GLN A 136 26.52 34.27 19.74
N LEU A 137 27.63 33.74 19.23
CA LEU A 137 27.72 32.37 18.72
C LEU A 137 28.00 31.33 19.82
N ARG A 138 27.18 31.31 20.88
CA ARG A 138 27.37 30.41 22.03
C ARG A 138 26.53 29.13 21.98
N ASP A 139 25.50 29.11 21.13
CA ASP A 139 24.55 28.00 21.03
C ASP A 139 24.99 26.92 20.05
N ASN A 140 24.25 25.81 20.00
CA ASN A 140 24.49 24.77 19.00
C ASN A 140 24.11 25.25 17.59
N ALA A 141 24.68 24.62 16.56
CA ALA A 141 24.53 25.05 15.17
C ALA A 141 23.06 25.22 14.73
N ARG A 142 22.18 24.27 15.10
CA ARG A 142 20.75 24.32 14.76
C ARG A 142 20.09 25.58 15.36
N GLN A 143 20.32 25.83 16.64
CA GLN A 143 19.77 27.00 17.35
C GLN A 143 20.30 28.32 16.81
N LEU A 144 21.58 28.37 16.41
CA LEU A 144 22.15 29.57 15.78
C LEU A 144 21.47 29.87 14.45
N PHE A 145 21.25 28.87 13.59
CA PHE A 145 20.54 29.05 12.33
C PHE A 145 19.12 29.58 12.54
N GLU A 146 18.37 28.99 13.48
CA GLU A 146 17.02 29.45 13.81
C GLU A 146 17.01 30.90 14.33
N THR A 147 17.97 31.26 15.18
CA THR A 147 18.06 32.59 15.79
C THR A 147 18.37 33.66 14.74
N VAL A 148 19.33 33.40 13.86
CA VAL A 148 19.67 34.32 12.77
C VAL A 148 18.50 34.44 11.80
N ALA A 149 17.91 33.32 11.36
CA ALA A 149 16.80 33.32 10.42
C ALA A 149 15.59 34.11 10.95
N LYS A 150 15.18 33.87 12.20
CA LYS A 150 14.09 34.62 12.84
C LYS A 150 14.38 36.11 12.93
N ALA A 151 15.63 36.49 13.18
CA ALA A 151 16.02 37.91 13.19
C ALA A 151 15.81 38.59 11.82
N PHE A 152 15.77 37.84 10.73
CA PHE A 152 15.43 38.30 9.38
C PHE A 152 14.00 37.96 8.92
N GLY A 153 13.16 37.43 9.82
CA GLY A 153 11.77 37.05 9.52
C GLY A 153 11.64 35.78 8.69
N LEU A 154 12.61 34.87 8.81
CA LEU A 154 12.64 33.59 8.11
C LEU A 154 12.44 32.43 9.11
N ASP A 155 11.72 31.40 8.67
CA ASP A 155 11.58 30.15 9.41
C ASP A 155 12.54 29.08 8.86
N CYS A 156 13.17 28.32 9.75
CA CYS A 156 14.06 27.22 9.38
C CYS A 156 13.36 25.87 9.51
N VAL A 157 13.56 25.01 8.51
CA VAL A 157 13.18 23.59 8.55
C VAL A 157 14.45 22.78 8.27
N PHE A 158 14.72 21.78 9.11
CA PHE A 158 15.89 20.90 8.99
C PHE A 158 15.43 19.51 8.55
N ASP A 159 16.18 18.90 7.63
CA ASP A 159 16.02 17.49 7.29
C ASP A 159 16.45 16.60 8.47
N ALA A 160 15.95 15.36 8.51
CA ALA A 160 16.17 14.39 9.59
C ALA A 160 17.52 13.68 9.50
#